data_AF-A0A972CJA5-F1
#
_entry.id   AF-A0A972CJA5-F1
#
_cell.length_a   1.000
_cell.length_b   1.000
_cell.length_c   1.000
_cell.angle_alpha   90.00
_cell.angle_beta   90.00
_cell.angle_gamma   90.00
#
_symmetry.space_group_name_H-M   'P 1'
#
loop_
_entity.id
_entity.type
_entity.pdbx_description
1 polymer ?
#
loop_
_entity_poly.entity_id
_entity_poly.type
_entity_poly.pdbx_seq_one_letter_code
_entity_poly.pdbx_strand_id
1 'polypeptide(L)' 'MRPTVDNKIDKARVLDLANHIGMKKAGSKKAYTYTDPEYRILEPVVTEDMADVGVNLKFREPRSAE' A
#
# COMPACT_ATOMS: atom_id res chain seq x y z
N MET A 1 -7.58 7.55 -23.44
CA MET A 1 -7.00 6.19 -23.49
C MET A 1 -5.72 6.24 -22.68
N ARG A 2 -5.70 5.68 -21.45
CA ARG A 2 -4.45 5.67 -20.66
C ARG A 2 -3.51 4.64 -21.29
N PRO A 3 -2.27 5.01 -21.65
CA PRO A 3 -1.32 4.07 -22.21
C PRO A 3 -0.94 3.06 -21.13
N THR A 4 -1.15 1.77 -21.40
CA THR A 4 -0.69 0.68 -20.55
C THR A 4 0.81 0.51 -20.76
N VAL A 5 1.60 1.28 -20.02
CA VAL A 5 3.02 0.98 -19.82
C VAL A 5 3.11 -0.25 -18.92
N ASP A 6 4.00 -1.18 -19.28
CA ASP A 6 4.11 -2.48 -18.64
C ASP A 6 4.44 -2.37 -17.14
N ASN A 7 3.35 -2.52 -16.40
CA ASN A 7 3.08 -2.47 -14.98
C ASN A 7 3.88 -3.52 -14.17
N LYS A 8 5.18 -3.26 -13.94
CA LYS A 8 6.01 -3.97 -12.95
C LYS A 8 6.44 -3.10 -11.76
N ILE A 9 6.46 -1.77 -11.88
CA ILE A 9 6.83 -0.86 -10.80
C ILE A 9 5.59 -0.41 -10.00
N ASP A 10 4.45 -0.29 -10.67
CA ASP A 10 3.22 0.30 -10.16
C ASP A 10 2.66 -0.52 -8.97
N LYS A 11 2.78 -1.85 -9.07
CA LYS A 11 2.28 -2.80 -8.07
C LYS A 11 3.04 -2.77 -6.76
N ALA A 12 4.34 -2.51 -6.80
CA ALA A 12 5.17 -2.53 -5.60
C ALA A 12 4.78 -1.40 -4.64
N ARG A 13 4.51 -0.20 -5.17
CA ARG A 13 4.08 0.97 -4.39
C ARG A 13 2.73 0.77 -3.72
N VAL A 14 1.77 0.18 -4.44
CA VAL A 14 0.46 -0.17 -3.88
C VAL A 14 0.59 -1.26 -2.81
N LEU A 15 1.50 -2.22 -3.00
CA LEU A 15 1.80 -3.25 -1.99
C LEU A 15 2.44 -2.65 -0.72
N ASP A 16 3.33 -1.67 -0.87
CA ASP A 16 3.93 -0.94 0.25
C ASP A 16 2.86 -0.14 1.01
N LEU A 17 1.94 0.53 0.31
CA LEU A 17 0.79 1.17 0.94
C LEU A 17 -0.07 0.18 1.71
N ALA A 18 -0.37 -1.00 1.13
CA ALA A 18 -1.16 -2.04 1.80
C ALA A 18 -0.48 -2.48 3.12
N ASN A 19 0.83 -2.72 3.07
CA ASN A 19 1.64 -3.07 4.23
C ASN A 19 1.64 -1.94 5.28
N HIS A 20 1.76 -0.68 4.85
CA HIS A 20 1.72 0.49 5.73
C HIS A 20 0.40 0.59 6.50
N ILE A 21 -0.74 0.50 5.80
CA ILE A 21 -2.08 0.53 6.41
C ILE A 21 -2.26 -0.62 7.43
N GLY A 22 -1.77 -1.82 7.07
CA GLY A 22 -1.79 -3.00 7.93
C GLY A 22 -0.78 -3.01 9.07
N MET A 23 0.05 -1.96 9.21
CA MET A 23 1.18 -1.91 10.15
C MET A 23 2.11 -3.12 10.02
N LYS A 24 2.31 -3.58 8.78
CA LYS A 24 3.19 -4.71 8.45
C LYS A 24 4.52 -4.18 7.93
N LYS A 25 5.61 -4.73 8.44
CA LYS A 25 6.94 -4.46 7.88
C LYS A 25 7.06 -5.19 6.53
N ALA A 26 7.34 -4.46 5.47
CA ALA A 26 7.62 -5.03 4.14
C ALA A 26 8.73 -6.10 4.22
N GLY A 27 8.56 -7.21 3.50
CA GLY A 27 9.48 -8.35 3.52
C GLY A 27 9.48 -9.20 4.79
N SER A 28 8.66 -8.87 5.81
CA SER A 28 8.47 -9.75 6.96
C SER A 28 7.61 -10.96 6.60
N LYS A 29 7.66 -12.04 7.40
CA LYS A 29 6.78 -13.22 7.24
C LYS A 29 5.28 -12.91 7.30
N LYS A 30 4.91 -11.74 7.84
CA LYS A 30 3.52 -11.27 7.96
C LYS A 30 3.21 -10.13 6.99
N ALA A 31 4.13 -9.80 6.08
CA ALA A 31 3.89 -8.82 5.04
C ALA A 31 2.84 -9.35 4.07
N TYR A 32 2.04 -8.45 3.55
CA TYR A 32 1.11 -8.76 2.47
C TYR A 32 1.87 -9.03 1.17
N THR A 33 1.23 -9.80 0.32
CA THR A 33 1.65 -10.23 -1.00
C THR A 33 0.62 -9.79 -2.04
N TYR A 34 0.97 -9.88 -3.33
CA TYR A 34 0.08 -9.54 -4.44
C TYR A 34 -1.20 -10.40 -4.52
N THR A 35 -1.25 -11.51 -3.78
CA THR A 35 -2.42 -12.39 -3.72
C THR A 35 -3.34 -12.08 -2.55
N ASP A 36 -2.86 -11.31 -1.56
CA ASP A 36 -3.64 -10.99 -0.37
C ASP A 36 -4.76 -10.00 -0.68
N PRO A 37 -5.91 -10.12 0.02
CA PRO A 37 -7.07 -9.29 -0.25
C PRO A 37 -6.79 -7.79 -0.02
N GLU A 38 -5.95 -7.45 0.96
CA GLU A 38 -5.58 -6.06 1.25
C GLU A 38 -4.89 -5.37 0.06
N TYR A 39 -4.02 -6.09 -0.68
CA TYR A 39 -3.43 -5.56 -1.90
C TYR A 39 -4.46 -5.47 -3.03
N ARG A 40 -5.22 -6.55 -3.25
CA ARG A 40 -6.15 -6.67 -4.39
C ARG A 40 -7.29 -5.66 -4.36
N ILE A 41 -7.70 -5.20 -3.18
CA ILE A 41 -8.72 -4.16 -3.05
C ILE A 41 -8.15 -2.80 -3.42
N LEU A 42 -6.88 -2.54 -3.14
CA LEU A 42 -6.23 -1.25 -3.40
C LEU A 42 -5.77 -1.13 -4.86
N GLU A 43 -5.23 -2.19 -5.46
CA GLU A 43 -4.69 -2.20 -6.83
C GLU A 43 -5.62 -1.55 -7.89
N PRO A 44 -6.93 -1.84 -7.96
CA PRO A 44 -7.78 -1.28 -9.01
C PRO A 44 -8.19 0.18 -8.78
N VAL A 45 -8.04 0.72 -7.57
CA VAL A 45 -8.58 2.04 -7.19
C VAL A 45 -7.51 3.05 -6.77
N VAL A 46 -6.31 2.58 -6.41
CA VAL A 46 -5.19 3.43 -5.99
C VAL A 46 -4.21 3.59 -7.13
N THR A 47 -3.89 4.84 -7.46
CA THR A 47 -2.79 5.15 -8.38
C THR A 47 -1.46 5.22 -7.63
N GLU A 48 -0.35 5.10 -8.34
CA GLU A 48 0.99 5.18 -7.73
C GLU A 48 1.20 6.47 -6.94
N ASP A 49 0.87 7.62 -7.53
CA ASP A 49 1.03 8.91 -6.86
C ASP A 49 0.23 8.96 -5.56
N MET A 50 -0.95 8.34 -5.53
CA MET A 50 -1.76 8.22 -4.31
C MET A 50 -1.12 7.28 -3.29
N ALA A 51 -0.48 6.20 -3.72
CA ALA A 51 0.24 5.28 -2.84
C ALA A 51 1.50 5.92 -2.24
N ASP A 52 2.28 6.62 -3.07
CA ASP A 52 3.48 7.35 -2.64
C ASP A 52 3.14 8.44 -1.63
N VAL A 53 2.04 9.16 -1.81
CA VAL A 53 1.58 10.13 -0.80
C VAL A 53 1.01 9.40 0.42
N GLY A 54 0.22 8.34 0.23
CA GLY A 54 -0.46 7.60 1.29
C GLY A 54 0.47 6.93 2.29
N VAL A 55 1.65 6.46 1.86
CA VAL A 55 2.64 5.83 2.75
C VAL A 55 3.20 6.79 3.80
N ASN A 56 3.11 8.10 3.54
CA ASN A 56 3.58 9.13 4.47
C ASN A 56 2.52 9.51 5.53
N LEU A 57 1.30 8.99 5.42
CA LEU A 57 0.24 9.27 6.40
C LEU A 57 0.50 8.52 7.70
N LYS A 58 0.28 9.21 8.82
CA LYS A 58 0.37 8.61 10.16
C LYS A 58 -0.88 7.82 10.47
N PHE A 59 -0.74 6.51 10.64
CA PHE A 59 -1.84 5.62 11.03
C PHE A 59 -1.63 5.08 12.44
N ARG A 60 -2.73 4.94 13.19
CA ARG A 60 -2.78 4.23 14.47
C ARG A 60 -1.73 4.70 15.49
N GLU A 61 -1.44 6.01 15.51
CA GLU A 61 -0.63 6.59 16.57
C GLU A 61 -1.41 6.52 17.90
N PRO A 62 -0.86 5.86 18.94
CA PRO A 62 -1.49 5.82 20.24
C PRO A 62 -1.57 7.25 20.78
N ARG A 63 -2.77 7.66 21.20
CA ARG A 63 -2.99 8.94 21.87
C ARG A 63 -3.20 8.68 23.35
N SER A 64 -2.51 9.40 24.21
CA SER A 64 -2.86 9.48 25.63
C SER A 64 -4.06 10.41 25.80
N ALA A 65 -4.92 10.12 26.77
CA ALA A 65 -5.84 11.12 27.27
C ALA A 65 -5.04 12.11 28.13
N GLU A 66 -5.15 13.41 27.85
CA GLU A 66 -4.79 14.48 28.78
C GLU A 66 -5.95 14.77 29.74
#